data_AF-A0A7S3FHM9-F1
#
_entry.id   AF-A0A7S3FHM9-F1
#
_cell.length_a   1.000
_cell.length_b   1.000
_cell.length_c   1.000
_cell.angle_alpha   90.00
_cell.angle_beta   90.00
_cell.angle_gamma   90.00
#
_symmetry.space_group_name_H-M   'P 1'
#
loop_
_entity.id
_entity.type
_entity.pdbx_description
1 polymer ?
#
loop_
_entity_poly.entity_id
_entity_poly.type
_entity_poly.pdbx_seq_one_letter_code
_entity_poly.pdbx_strand_id
1 'polypeptide(L)'
;RPQQQHARARAAPRAASSAACSSSRPRRALARAEVAARRKRAAAKGGKRKRERKAAAKPARVPTVISDARFKGTVTWFDSLKGYGFIQLDEGDREEALEALERAAAARGGEGRPAGAQPQAPQPASGADGTEPPRIFVHHSNVLTRGMRALGEGEVVEFDLAEHNSSPVAVGVTAPGGKAVSGTLAHRRVPAERVAKHIARLESDDEMAEVLASLDWSAVSWTKLMGQLVRQGLPLRALEVLTFMPSAGIELDYVAYTVGITACGAAGDVDRALELLQKIRDQAARGEGSPPDIIAYAMAVDACAKAGRLEDARELVTQLRADGLEPNHVVQQILITAFGEAGDLTAASECLAEYTRSGASVGGGCDTVSNSPYVAFFAAACSCNAPERVVDVLRELSESCAVGPRLGTYISALNIVDGHSAEACQQVLDYLVDDAIEKLVRGQTADYDFDEDEDEDEE
;
A
#
# COMPACT_ATOMS: atom_id res chain seq x y z
N ARG A 1 76.98 -48.92 -14.21
CA ARG A 1 76.53 -50.16 -14.91
C ARG A 1 76.86 -51.34 -14.01
N PRO A 2 76.10 -52.45 -13.99
CA PRO A 2 74.79 -52.69 -14.66
C PRO A 2 73.63 -53.08 -13.70
N GLN A 3 72.39 -53.02 -14.22
CA GLN A 3 71.26 -53.97 -14.01
C GLN A 3 70.64 -54.16 -12.58
N GLN A 4 69.34 -54.42 -12.32
CA GLN A 4 68.09 -54.54 -13.10
C GLN A 4 66.86 -54.54 -12.11
N GLN A 5 65.55 -54.46 -12.46
CA GLN A 5 64.87 -54.40 -13.77
C GLN A 5 63.56 -53.56 -13.87
N HIS A 6 62.40 -54.00 -13.33
CA HIS A 6 61.04 -53.52 -13.69
C HIS A 6 59.98 -53.67 -12.57
N ALA A 7 59.08 -52.68 -12.44
CA ALA A 7 57.62 -52.90 -12.51
C ALA A 7 56.89 -51.56 -12.82
N ARG A 8 55.99 -51.55 -13.81
CA ARG A 8 55.06 -50.43 -14.05
C ARG A 8 53.74 -50.70 -13.32
N ALA A 9 53.27 -49.75 -12.51
CA ALA A 9 51.89 -49.73 -12.01
C ALA A 9 51.21 -48.43 -12.45
N ARG A 10 49.98 -48.53 -12.97
CA ARG A 10 49.19 -47.40 -13.46
C ARG A 10 48.65 -46.59 -12.27
N ALA A 11 48.80 -45.26 -12.31
CA ALA A 11 48.03 -44.37 -11.45
C ALA A 11 46.66 -44.09 -12.09
N ALA A 12 45.60 -44.62 -11.49
CA ALA A 12 44.23 -44.17 -11.71
C ALA A 12 43.92 -43.01 -10.72
N PRO A 13 43.00 -42.08 -11.05
CA PRO A 13 42.76 -40.90 -10.22
C PRO A 13 42.19 -41.27 -8.85
N ARG A 14 42.65 -40.57 -7.81
CA ARG A 14 42.11 -40.71 -6.44
C ARG A 14 40.66 -40.24 -6.41
N ALA A 15 39.76 -41.10 -5.95
CA ALA A 15 38.43 -40.70 -5.53
C ALA A 15 38.54 -39.76 -4.32
N ALA A 16 38.03 -38.53 -4.46
CA ALA A 16 37.88 -37.60 -3.36
C ALA A 16 36.51 -37.78 -2.70
N SER A 17 36.53 -38.50 -1.58
CA SER A 17 35.52 -38.53 -0.51
C SER A 17 34.50 -37.38 -0.51
N SER A 18 33.22 -37.73 -0.65
CA SER A 18 32.10 -36.85 -0.30
C SER A 18 32.03 -36.64 1.22
N ALA A 19 32.30 -35.42 1.71
CA ALA A 19 31.92 -35.01 3.06
C ALA A 19 31.81 -33.48 3.20
N ALA A 20 30.67 -33.03 3.78
CA ALA A 20 30.47 -31.75 4.46
C ALA A 20 30.75 -30.43 3.69
N CYS A 21 29.72 -29.90 3.02
CA CYS A 21 29.50 -28.44 2.97
C CYS A 21 28.03 -28.08 3.23
N SER A 22 27.53 -28.48 4.41
CA SER A 22 26.16 -28.26 4.87
C SER A 22 26.13 -27.56 6.23
N SER A 23 26.65 -26.33 6.32
CA SER A 23 26.70 -25.58 7.59
C SER A 23 26.54 -24.05 7.50
N SER A 24 26.66 -23.44 6.31
CA SER A 24 26.57 -21.99 6.12
C SER A 24 25.16 -21.46 5.82
N ARG A 25 24.37 -22.19 5.01
CA ARG A 25 22.97 -21.81 4.66
C ARG A 25 22.05 -21.60 5.88
N PRO A 26 22.08 -22.42 6.95
CA PRO A 26 21.24 -22.19 8.13
C PRO A 26 21.60 -20.89 8.86
N ARG A 27 22.89 -20.50 8.89
CA ARG A 27 23.37 -19.33 9.62
C ARG A 27 23.01 -18.01 8.95
N ARG A 28 23.16 -17.90 7.62
CA ARG A 28 22.71 -16.69 6.87
C ARG A 28 21.17 -16.55 6.91
N ALA A 29 20.43 -17.66 6.88
CA ALA A 29 18.98 -17.65 7.09
C ALA A 29 18.58 -17.24 8.52
N LEU A 30 19.27 -17.77 9.56
CA LEU A 30 19.07 -17.36 10.95
C LEU A 30 19.35 -15.87 11.14
N ALA A 31 20.47 -15.35 10.61
CA ALA A 31 20.84 -13.95 10.76
C ALA A 31 19.82 -13.01 10.10
N ARG A 32 19.37 -13.31 8.86
CA ARG A 32 18.29 -12.56 8.20
C ARG A 32 16.98 -12.66 8.98
N ALA A 33 16.64 -13.84 9.52
CA ALA A 33 15.48 -14.04 10.38
C ALA A 33 15.59 -13.29 11.72
N GLU A 34 16.77 -13.20 12.33
CA GLU A 34 17.03 -12.45 13.55
C GLU A 34 16.98 -10.94 13.32
N VAL A 35 17.52 -10.41 12.22
CA VAL A 35 17.39 -8.99 11.87
C VAL A 35 15.94 -8.64 11.55
N ALA A 36 15.22 -9.49 10.82
CA ALA A 36 13.78 -9.34 10.59
C ALA A 36 12.98 -9.45 11.90
N ALA A 37 13.36 -10.35 12.82
CA ALA A 37 12.76 -10.49 14.14
C ALA A 37 13.10 -9.32 15.06
N ARG A 38 14.30 -8.73 14.97
CA ARG A 38 14.70 -7.50 15.68
C ARG A 38 13.91 -6.30 15.16
N ARG A 39 13.80 -6.11 13.83
CA ARG A 39 12.94 -5.09 13.22
C ARG A 39 11.46 -5.29 13.59
N LYS A 40 10.93 -6.52 13.54
CA LYS A 40 9.57 -6.83 14.02
C LYS A 40 9.40 -6.60 15.53
N ARG A 41 10.39 -6.93 16.37
CA ARG A 41 10.38 -6.65 17.82
C ARG A 41 10.53 -5.16 18.14
N ALA A 42 11.26 -4.39 17.33
CA ALA A 42 11.40 -2.95 17.45
C ALA A 42 10.11 -2.24 17.02
N ALA A 43 9.53 -2.60 15.87
CA ALA A 43 8.21 -2.13 15.44
C ALA A 43 7.11 -2.54 16.44
N ALA A 44 7.16 -3.76 16.97
CA ALA A 44 6.27 -4.19 18.05
C ALA A 44 6.50 -3.41 19.34
N LYS A 45 7.75 -3.10 19.74
CA LYS A 45 8.05 -2.23 20.90
C LYS A 45 7.63 -0.78 20.68
N GLY A 46 7.78 -0.22 19.48
CA GLY A 46 7.31 1.12 19.12
C GLY A 46 5.79 1.19 19.10
N GLY A 47 5.14 0.20 18.48
CA GLY A 47 3.69 0.00 18.53
C GLY A 47 3.17 -0.27 19.95
N LYS A 48 3.92 -1.00 20.78
CA LYS A 48 3.61 -1.25 22.19
C LYS A 48 3.81 0.01 23.02
N ARG A 49 4.87 0.81 22.84
CA ARG A 49 5.04 2.14 23.47
C ARG A 49 3.98 3.14 23.03
N LYS A 50 3.53 3.11 21.77
CA LYS A 50 2.42 3.94 21.25
C LYS A 50 1.07 3.46 21.81
N ARG A 51 0.87 2.14 21.98
CA ARG A 51 -0.29 1.55 22.69
C ARG A 51 -0.24 1.77 24.20
N GLU A 52 0.93 1.77 24.83
CA GLU A 52 1.15 2.02 26.26
C GLU A 52 0.96 3.51 26.56
N ARG A 53 1.44 4.44 25.72
CA ARG A 53 1.04 5.85 25.78
C ARG A 53 -0.46 6.05 25.56
N LYS A 54 -1.11 5.22 24.73
CA LYS A 54 -2.57 5.25 24.51
C LYS A 54 -3.38 4.50 25.59
N ALA A 55 -2.74 3.66 26.40
CA ALA A 55 -3.31 2.96 27.56
C ALA A 55 -2.96 3.62 28.91
N ALA A 56 -2.01 4.56 28.89
CA ALA A 56 -1.75 5.54 29.94
C ALA A 56 -2.66 6.77 29.81
N ALA A 57 -3.43 6.89 28.72
CA ALA A 57 -4.71 7.57 28.82
C ALA A 57 -5.57 6.79 29.82
N LYS A 58 -6.16 7.48 30.81
CA LYS A 58 -7.02 6.86 31.83
C LYS A 58 -7.95 5.84 31.18
N PRO A 59 -8.16 4.63 31.77
CA PRO A 59 -9.05 3.65 31.18
C PRO A 59 -10.39 4.31 30.91
N ALA A 60 -10.85 4.24 29.66
CA ALA A 60 -12.17 4.73 29.29
C ALA A 60 -13.16 4.02 30.21
N ARG A 61 -13.83 4.78 31.09
CA ARG A 61 -14.83 4.22 31.99
C ARG A 61 -15.88 3.58 31.10
N VAL A 62 -16.18 2.29 31.31
CA VAL A 62 -17.28 1.65 30.59
C VAL A 62 -18.56 2.38 31.01
N PRO A 63 -19.50 2.70 30.09
CA PRO A 63 -20.76 3.30 30.47
C PRO A 63 -21.47 2.40 31.48
N THR A 64 -21.86 2.95 32.63
CA THR A 64 -22.59 2.20 33.66
C THR A 64 -24.07 2.30 33.34
N VAL A 65 -24.75 1.17 33.12
CA VAL A 65 -26.22 1.15 32.97
C VAL A 65 -26.86 1.61 34.28
N ILE A 66 -27.83 2.54 34.20
CA ILE A 66 -28.47 3.17 35.38
C ILE A 66 -29.94 2.78 35.57
N SER A 67 -30.50 2.00 34.65
CA SER A 67 -31.84 1.40 34.75
C SER A 67 -31.89 0.07 34.01
N ASP A 68 -32.64 -0.89 34.55
CA ASP A 68 -32.93 -2.18 33.89
C ASP A 68 -34.07 -2.06 32.84
N ALA A 69 -34.72 -0.89 32.76
CA ALA A 69 -35.73 -0.58 31.74
C ALA A 69 -35.08 -0.19 30.40
N ARG A 70 -35.69 -0.62 29.29
CA ARG A 70 -35.35 -0.15 27.94
C ARG A 70 -36.26 1.00 27.54
N PHE A 71 -35.67 2.13 27.19
CA PHE A 71 -36.38 3.35 26.84
C PHE A 71 -36.49 3.49 25.32
N LYS A 72 -37.56 4.13 24.85
CA LYS A 72 -37.75 4.53 23.46
C LYS A 72 -37.40 5.99 23.26
N GLY A 73 -36.91 6.27 22.07
CA GLY A 73 -36.65 7.62 21.65
C GLY A 73 -36.47 7.71 20.14
N THR A 74 -36.63 8.93 19.65
CA THR A 74 -36.43 9.29 18.25
C THR A 74 -35.04 9.89 18.05
N VAL A 75 -34.30 9.41 17.05
CA VAL A 75 -32.98 9.95 16.70
C VAL A 75 -33.14 11.36 16.13
N THR A 76 -32.65 12.37 16.85
CA THR A 76 -32.74 13.78 16.43
C THR A 76 -31.66 14.19 15.44
N TRP A 77 -30.48 13.56 15.52
CA TRP A 77 -29.35 13.82 14.65
C TRP A 77 -28.28 12.75 14.85
N PHE A 78 -27.65 12.27 13.78
CA PHE A 78 -26.54 11.32 13.88
C PHE A 78 -25.45 11.58 12.83
N ASP A 79 -24.27 11.99 13.27
CA ASP A 79 -23.10 12.16 12.41
C ASP A 79 -22.46 10.80 12.15
N SER A 80 -22.85 10.20 11.03
CA SER A 80 -22.29 8.93 10.57
C SER A 80 -20.77 8.98 10.35
N LEU A 81 -20.17 10.14 10.04
CA LEU A 81 -18.71 10.28 9.84
C LEU A 81 -17.96 10.26 11.18
N LYS A 82 -18.41 11.05 12.16
CA LYS A 82 -17.84 11.08 13.52
C LYS A 82 -18.25 9.88 14.38
N GLY A 83 -19.33 9.19 14.01
CA GLY A 83 -19.82 7.98 14.67
C GLY A 83 -20.52 8.24 16.00
N TYR A 84 -21.21 9.38 16.13
CA TYR A 84 -22.06 9.71 17.28
C TYR A 84 -23.26 10.56 16.89
N GLY A 85 -24.26 10.62 17.76
CA GLY A 85 -25.46 11.43 17.59
C GLY A 85 -26.23 11.63 18.91
N PHE A 86 -27.48 12.06 18.76
CA PHE A 86 -28.37 12.37 19.88
C PHE A 86 -29.77 11.77 19.66
N ILE A 87 -30.28 11.13 20.71
CA ILE A 87 -31.64 10.59 20.78
C ILE A 87 -32.46 11.47 21.74
N GLN A 88 -33.68 11.80 21.34
CA GLN A 88 -34.68 12.44 22.20
C GLN A 88 -35.64 11.37 22.71
N LEU A 89 -35.86 11.35 24.03
CA LEU A 89 -36.83 10.44 24.67
C LEU A 89 -38.25 10.70 24.17
N ASP A 90 -39.00 9.63 23.96
CA ASP A 90 -40.43 9.70 23.68
C ASP A 90 -41.19 10.07 24.98
N GLU A 91 -42.37 10.70 24.86
CA GLU A 91 -43.07 11.34 26.00
C GLU A 91 -43.41 10.36 27.14
N GLY A 92 -43.77 9.11 26.83
CA GLY A 92 -44.13 8.09 27.83
C GLY A 92 -42.96 7.55 28.65
N ASP A 93 -41.73 7.63 28.11
CA ASP A 93 -40.51 7.10 28.75
C ASP A 93 -39.69 8.21 29.43
N ARG A 94 -40.08 9.48 29.25
CA ARG A 94 -39.34 10.67 29.70
C ARG A 94 -39.27 10.81 31.21
N GLU A 95 -40.37 10.52 31.93
CA GLU A 95 -40.45 10.67 33.39
C GLU A 95 -39.57 9.64 34.11
N GLU A 96 -39.71 8.35 33.76
CA GLU A 96 -38.89 7.26 34.32
C GLU A 96 -37.39 7.43 34.01
N ALA A 97 -37.04 7.90 32.80
CA ALA A 97 -35.66 8.19 32.43
C ALA A 97 -35.06 9.36 33.23
N LEU A 98 -35.84 10.41 33.51
CA LEU A 98 -35.42 11.52 34.36
C LEU A 98 -35.20 11.06 35.80
N GLU A 99 -36.13 10.30 36.38
CA GLU A 99 -35.95 9.71 37.72
C GLU A 99 -34.71 8.81 37.81
N ALA A 100 -34.41 8.03 36.77
CA ALA A 100 -33.20 7.20 36.72
C ALA A 100 -31.92 8.05 36.73
N LEU A 101 -31.90 9.16 35.98
CA LEU A 101 -30.78 10.12 35.96
C LEU A 101 -30.63 10.85 37.29
N GLU A 102 -31.73 11.25 37.93
CA GLU A 102 -31.72 11.88 39.25
C GLU A 102 -31.25 10.92 40.35
N ARG A 103 -31.72 9.66 40.33
CA ARG A 103 -31.19 8.60 41.23
C ARG A 103 -29.69 8.39 41.04
N ALA A 104 -29.21 8.35 39.80
CA ALA A 104 -27.77 8.26 39.51
C ALA A 104 -26.99 9.52 39.93
N ALA A 105 -27.59 10.72 39.84
CA ALA A 105 -27.01 11.96 40.34
C ALA A 105 -26.92 11.99 41.87
N ALA A 106 -27.99 11.60 42.57
CA ALA A 106 -28.03 11.52 44.02
C ALA A 106 -27.00 10.52 44.58
N ALA A 107 -26.83 9.36 43.94
CA ALA A 107 -25.82 8.37 44.31
C ALA A 107 -24.36 8.90 44.24
N ARG A 108 -24.09 9.92 43.41
CA ARG A 108 -22.78 10.57 43.31
C ARG A 108 -22.54 11.66 44.36
N GLY A 109 -23.59 12.13 45.04
CA GLY A 109 -23.50 13.19 46.05
C GLY A 109 -22.64 12.86 47.28
N GLY A 110 -22.19 11.60 47.42
CA GLY A 110 -21.28 11.15 48.48
C GLY A 110 -19.78 11.21 48.16
N GLU A 111 -19.36 11.39 46.90
CA GLU A 111 -17.93 11.41 46.52
C GLU A 111 -17.47 12.77 45.97
N GLY A 112 -16.43 13.32 46.57
CA GLY A 112 -15.93 14.67 46.28
C GLY A 112 -15.43 14.86 44.84
N ARG A 113 -15.88 15.95 44.20
CA ARG A 113 -15.53 16.36 42.84
C ARG A 113 -14.00 16.56 42.66
N PRO A 114 -13.30 15.74 41.85
CA PRO A 114 -11.91 16.03 41.50
C PRO A 114 -11.87 17.19 40.49
N ALA A 115 -11.28 18.32 40.89
CA ALA A 115 -11.00 19.41 39.98
C ALA A 115 -9.90 18.99 38.97
N GLY A 116 -10.14 19.19 37.67
CA GLY A 116 -9.15 18.90 36.62
C GLY A 116 -9.58 17.84 35.59
N ALA A 117 -10.68 18.08 34.90
CA ALA A 117 -10.98 17.44 33.62
C ALA A 117 -11.72 18.44 32.71
N GLN A 118 -11.07 18.89 31.63
CA GLN A 118 -11.75 19.63 30.58
C GLN A 118 -12.66 18.68 29.79
N PRO A 119 -13.93 19.03 29.52
CA PRO A 119 -14.79 18.22 28.67
C PRO A 119 -14.39 18.38 27.20
N GLN A 120 -13.81 17.33 26.60
CA GLN A 120 -13.64 17.21 25.14
C GLN A 120 -14.82 16.46 24.49
N ALA A 121 -16.03 16.87 24.85
CA ALA A 121 -17.22 16.69 24.04
C ALA A 121 -17.73 18.09 23.66
N PRO A 122 -18.23 18.33 22.43
CA PRO A 122 -18.88 19.60 22.13
C PRO A 122 -20.04 19.78 23.11
N GLN A 123 -20.04 20.87 23.87
CA GLN A 123 -21.13 21.14 24.79
C GLN A 123 -22.43 21.29 23.99
N PRO A 124 -23.56 20.74 24.46
CA PRO A 124 -24.84 21.06 23.87
C PRO A 124 -25.07 22.57 24.00
N ALA A 125 -25.72 23.17 23.01
CA ALA A 125 -26.20 24.53 23.13
C ALA A 125 -27.22 24.57 24.29
N SER A 126 -26.80 25.11 25.43
CA SER A 126 -27.66 25.25 26.60
C SER A 126 -28.69 26.33 26.32
N GLY A 127 -29.91 25.93 25.97
CA GLY A 127 -31.08 26.79 26.13
C GLY A 127 -31.13 27.26 27.59
N ALA A 128 -31.19 28.57 27.81
CA ALA A 128 -31.08 29.17 29.14
C ALA A 128 -32.37 29.05 29.98
N ASP A 129 -33.24 28.10 29.65
CA ASP A 129 -34.53 27.88 30.27
C ASP A 129 -34.79 26.36 30.32
N GLY A 130 -35.28 25.86 31.46
CA GLY A 130 -35.28 24.42 31.81
C GLY A 130 -36.35 23.56 31.11
N THR A 131 -36.66 23.84 29.85
CA THR A 131 -37.81 23.27 29.12
C THR A 131 -37.47 22.28 28.00
N GLU A 132 -36.23 22.27 27.47
CA GLU A 132 -35.82 21.24 26.50
C GLU A 132 -35.56 19.87 27.18
N PRO A 133 -36.03 18.74 26.60
CA PRO A 133 -35.72 17.41 27.12
C PRO A 133 -34.22 17.08 27.04
N PRO A 134 -33.69 16.25 27.97
CA PRO A 134 -32.29 15.84 27.92
C PRO A 134 -32.04 14.99 26.67
N ARG A 135 -31.16 15.49 25.79
CA ARG A 135 -30.71 14.75 24.60
C ARG A 135 -29.69 13.69 25.03
N ILE A 136 -30.00 12.43 24.79
CA ILE A 136 -29.15 11.30 25.16
C ILE A 136 -28.09 11.09 24.08
N PHE A 137 -26.82 11.05 24.47
CA PHE A 137 -25.72 10.83 23.54
C PHE A 137 -25.67 9.36 23.10
N VAL A 138 -25.49 9.10 21.81
CA VAL A 138 -25.29 7.74 21.27
C VAL A 138 -23.98 7.67 20.48
N HIS A 139 -23.20 6.62 20.70
CA HIS A 139 -21.98 6.32 19.94
C HIS A 139 -22.17 5.06 19.10
N HIS A 140 -21.62 5.02 17.89
CA HIS A 140 -21.83 3.94 16.92
C HIS A 140 -21.43 2.54 17.42
N SER A 141 -20.49 2.42 18.38
CA SER A 141 -20.14 1.14 19.00
C SER A 141 -21.28 0.48 19.77
N ASN A 142 -22.31 1.27 20.11
CA ASN A 142 -23.42 0.88 20.94
C ASN A 142 -24.68 0.56 20.12
N VAL A 143 -24.62 0.70 18.79
CA VAL A 143 -25.77 0.53 17.88
C VAL A 143 -25.69 -0.82 17.18
N LEU A 144 -26.75 -1.62 17.30
CA LEU A 144 -26.88 -2.89 16.60
C LEU A 144 -27.29 -2.63 15.13
N THR A 145 -26.30 -2.61 14.23
CA THR A 145 -26.50 -2.39 12.79
C THR A 145 -26.21 -3.66 11.98
N ARG A 146 -26.78 -3.76 10.76
CA ARG A 146 -26.35 -4.73 9.74
C ARG A 146 -25.55 -4.01 8.65
N GLY A 147 -24.39 -4.56 8.27
CA GLY A 147 -23.55 -4.02 7.18
C GLY A 147 -23.00 -2.62 7.47
N MET A 148 -23.27 -1.66 6.58
CA MET A 148 -22.82 -0.27 6.68
C MET A 148 -23.92 0.73 7.08
N ARG A 149 -25.07 0.22 7.56
CA ARG A 149 -26.20 1.03 8.04
C ARG A 149 -25.82 1.78 9.33
N ALA A 150 -26.42 2.95 9.52
CA ALA A 150 -26.26 3.78 10.71
C ALA A 150 -27.63 4.35 11.13
N LEU A 151 -27.73 4.99 12.30
CA LEU A 151 -28.98 5.61 12.74
C LEU A 151 -29.42 6.70 11.76
N GLY A 152 -30.66 6.61 11.28
CA GLY A 152 -31.31 7.66 10.49
C GLY A 152 -31.89 8.77 11.36
N GLU A 153 -31.91 10.01 10.87
CA GLU A 153 -32.66 11.10 11.52
C GLU A 153 -34.18 10.80 11.43
N GLY A 154 -34.88 10.93 12.55
CA GLY A 154 -36.28 10.49 12.70
C GLY A 154 -36.48 8.98 12.92
N GLU A 155 -35.42 8.16 13.01
CA GLU A 155 -35.55 6.73 13.31
C GLU A 155 -35.89 6.52 14.79
N VAL A 156 -36.93 5.74 15.07
CA VAL A 156 -37.32 5.33 16.43
C VAL A 156 -36.45 4.16 16.88
N VAL A 157 -35.91 4.23 18.09
CA VAL A 157 -34.98 3.24 18.66
C VAL A 157 -35.31 2.88 20.10
N GLU A 158 -34.98 1.66 20.49
CA GLU A 158 -34.99 1.13 21.86
C GLU A 158 -33.55 0.98 22.36
N PHE A 159 -33.25 1.47 23.56
CA PHE A 159 -31.90 1.44 24.15
C PHE A 159 -31.92 1.32 25.67
N ASP A 160 -30.79 0.89 26.25
CA ASP A 160 -30.58 0.91 27.70
C ASP A 160 -29.94 2.25 28.08
N LEU A 161 -30.45 2.89 29.14
CA LEU A 161 -29.90 4.15 29.62
C LEU A 161 -28.68 3.91 30.50
N ALA A 162 -27.54 4.50 30.11
CA ALA A 162 -26.29 4.42 30.84
C ALA A 162 -25.70 5.82 31.09
N GLU A 163 -24.70 5.89 31.95
CA GLU A 163 -23.94 7.10 32.22
C GLU A 163 -22.45 6.92 31.92
N HIS A 164 -21.85 7.92 31.26
CA HIS A 164 -20.42 7.99 31.01
C HIS A 164 -19.91 9.41 31.28
N ASN A 165 -18.94 9.55 32.18
CA ASN A 165 -18.35 10.83 32.61
C ASN A 165 -19.38 11.92 32.99
N SER A 166 -20.43 11.51 33.72
CA SER A 166 -21.53 12.38 34.14
C SER A 166 -22.38 12.94 32.98
N SER A 167 -22.52 12.18 31.88
CA SER A 167 -23.43 12.48 30.77
C SER A 167 -24.27 11.25 30.43
N PRO A 168 -25.57 11.42 30.09
CA PRO A 168 -26.44 10.32 29.67
C PRO A 168 -26.01 9.76 28.32
N VAL A 169 -25.85 8.44 28.23
CA VAL A 169 -25.43 7.71 27.04
C VAL A 169 -26.35 6.53 26.78
N ALA A 170 -26.80 6.37 25.54
CA ALA A 170 -27.52 5.18 25.10
C ALA A 170 -26.54 4.03 24.83
N VAL A 171 -26.81 2.86 25.43
CA VAL A 171 -26.16 1.59 25.11
C VAL A 171 -27.21 0.58 24.58
N GLY A 172 -26.77 -0.49 23.90
CA GLY A 172 -27.69 -1.53 23.40
C GLY A 172 -28.74 -1.03 22.40
N VAL A 173 -28.42 -0.03 21.57
CA VAL A 173 -29.39 0.66 20.71
C VAL A 173 -29.84 -0.24 19.56
N THR A 174 -31.16 -0.45 19.46
CA THR A 174 -31.84 -1.36 18.53
C THR A 174 -33.07 -0.69 17.91
N ALA A 175 -33.58 -1.21 16.80
CA ALA A 175 -34.93 -0.88 16.33
C ALA A 175 -35.99 -1.54 17.24
N PRO A 176 -37.25 -1.04 17.23
CA PRO A 176 -38.33 -1.54 18.08
C PRO A 176 -38.49 -3.06 18.02
N GLY A 177 -38.59 -3.69 19.19
CA GLY A 177 -38.59 -5.15 19.33
C GLY A 177 -37.21 -5.80 19.16
N GLY A 178 -36.13 -5.08 19.47
CA GLY A 178 -34.76 -5.61 19.54
C GLY A 178 -34.12 -5.97 18.18
N LYS A 179 -34.68 -5.51 17.07
CA LYS A 179 -34.10 -5.75 15.74
C LYS A 179 -32.86 -4.88 15.52
N ALA A 180 -31.99 -5.28 14.59
CA ALA A 180 -30.96 -4.36 14.10
C ALA A 180 -31.67 -3.14 13.48
N VAL A 181 -31.13 -1.94 13.71
CA VAL A 181 -31.71 -0.70 13.17
C VAL A 181 -31.81 -0.79 11.64
N SER A 182 -32.92 -0.32 11.09
CA SER A 182 -33.12 -0.32 9.63
C SER A 182 -32.10 0.62 9.00
N GLY A 183 -31.90 1.76 9.66
CA GLY A 183 -30.94 2.79 9.32
C GLY A 183 -31.25 3.48 8.01
N THR A 184 -30.70 4.68 7.87
CA THR A 184 -30.30 5.09 6.53
C THR A 184 -29.03 4.32 6.15
N LEU A 185 -28.86 4.07 4.86
CA LEU A 185 -27.53 3.95 4.31
C LEU A 185 -26.83 5.26 4.67
N ALA A 186 -25.78 5.16 5.48
CA ALA A 186 -25.07 6.35 5.91
C ALA A 186 -24.65 7.13 4.65
N HIS A 187 -25.13 8.37 4.49
CA HIS A 187 -24.61 9.35 3.52
C HIS A 187 -23.20 9.80 3.93
N ARG A 188 -22.34 8.82 4.17
CA ARG A 188 -20.91 8.95 4.32
C ARG A 188 -20.33 9.01 2.91
N ARG A 189 -19.41 9.94 2.70
CA ARG A 189 -18.18 9.59 1.97
C ARG A 189 -17.47 8.49 2.76
N VAL A 190 -17.84 7.23 2.55
CA VAL A 190 -17.17 6.09 3.19
C VAL A 190 -15.76 6.05 2.62
N PRO A 191 -14.70 6.03 3.44
CA PRO A 191 -13.35 5.89 2.90
C PRO A 191 -13.28 4.62 2.06
N ALA A 192 -12.83 4.75 0.80
CA ALA A 192 -12.77 3.65 -0.16
C ALA A 192 -12.04 2.39 0.39
N GLU A 193 -11.09 2.57 1.32
CA GLU A 193 -10.42 1.48 2.04
C GLU A 193 -11.37 0.63 2.91
N ARG A 194 -12.38 1.24 3.55
CA ARG A 194 -13.38 0.52 4.37
C ARG A 194 -14.37 -0.22 3.49
N VAL A 195 -14.75 0.36 2.34
CA VAL A 195 -15.60 -0.33 1.34
C VAL A 195 -14.84 -1.48 0.71
N ALA A 196 -13.58 -1.29 0.28
CA ALA A 196 -12.75 -2.36 -0.26
C ALA A 196 -12.65 -3.55 0.72
N LYS A 197 -12.43 -3.29 2.02
CA LYS A 197 -12.42 -4.32 3.07
C LYS A 197 -13.77 -5.00 3.32
N HIS A 198 -14.87 -4.41 2.90
CA HIS A 198 -16.19 -5.03 2.95
C HIS A 198 -16.43 -5.88 1.70
N ILE A 199 -16.21 -5.33 0.51
CA ILE A 199 -16.28 -6.02 -0.79
C ILE A 199 -15.37 -7.26 -0.81
N ALA A 200 -14.17 -7.17 -0.21
CA ALA A 200 -13.25 -8.28 0.00
C ALA A 200 -13.80 -9.48 0.80
N ARG A 201 -15.00 -9.35 1.40
CA ARG A 201 -15.68 -10.40 2.17
C ARG A 201 -17.04 -10.79 1.58
N LEU A 202 -17.44 -10.17 0.47
CA LEU A 202 -18.68 -10.51 -0.22
C LEU A 202 -18.42 -11.70 -1.14
N GLU A 203 -19.27 -12.71 -1.04
CA GLU A 203 -19.21 -13.91 -1.88
C GLU A 203 -20.06 -13.74 -3.14
N SER A 204 -21.10 -12.89 -3.10
CA SER A 204 -22.00 -12.61 -4.23
C SER A 204 -21.74 -11.24 -4.88
N ASP A 205 -21.85 -11.22 -6.21
CA ASP A 205 -21.75 -10.01 -7.03
C ASP A 205 -22.98 -9.11 -6.85
N ASP A 206 -24.15 -9.70 -6.56
CA ASP A 206 -25.38 -8.96 -6.28
C ASP A 206 -25.28 -8.16 -4.97
N GLU A 207 -24.66 -8.75 -3.93
CA GLU A 207 -24.38 -8.05 -2.66
C GLU A 207 -23.39 -6.89 -2.87
N MET A 208 -22.41 -7.09 -3.76
CA MET A 208 -21.49 -6.03 -4.13
C MET A 208 -22.23 -4.92 -4.90
N ALA A 209 -23.08 -5.27 -5.87
CA ALA A 209 -23.88 -4.30 -6.62
C ALA A 209 -24.83 -3.51 -5.72
N GLU A 210 -25.49 -4.13 -4.73
CA GLU A 210 -26.27 -3.42 -3.72
C GLU A 210 -25.39 -2.43 -2.95
N VAL A 211 -24.25 -2.89 -2.41
CA VAL A 211 -23.29 -2.04 -1.68
C VAL A 211 -22.79 -0.87 -2.53
N LEU A 212 -22.52 -1.09 -3.81
CA LEU A 212 -22.02 -0.07 -4.73
C LEU A 212 -23.11 0.94 -5.11
N ALA A 213 -24.32 0.50 -5.42
CA ALA A 213 -25.48 1.36 -5.70
C ALA A 213 -25.97 2.13 -4.47
N SER A 214 -25.71 1.62 -3.26
CA SER A 214 -26.17 2.18 -1.99
C SER A 214 -25.46 3.45 -1.52
N LEU A 215 -24.45 3.91 -2.25
CA LEU A 215 -23.51 4.94 -1.85
C LEU A 215 -23.38 6.03 -2.92
N ASP A 216 -23.33 7.30 -2.48
CA ASP A 216 -23.12 8.45 -3.35
C ASP A 216 -21.63 8.58 -3.72
N TRP A 217 -21.25 7.97 -4.85
CA TRP A 217 -19.88 7.90 -5.34
C TRP A 217 -19.62 8.92 -6.46
N SER A 218 -18.64 9.80 -6.26
CA SER A 218 -18.02 10.51 -7.39
C SER A 218 -17.07 9.61 -8.18
N ALA A 219 -16.79 9.92 -9.45
CA ALA A 219 -15.79 9.21 -10.28
C ALA A 219 -14.44 8.99 -9.55
N VAL A 220 -13.90 10.04 -8.91
CA VAL A 220 -12.69 9.98 -8.07
C VAL A 220 -12.80 8.98 -6.90
N SER A 221 -14.02 8.78 -6.38
CA SER A 221 -14.26 7.86 -5.27
C SER A 221 -14.29 6.40 -5.76
N TRP A 222 -14.86 6.15 -6.95
CA TRP A 222 -14.78 4.85 -7.64
C TRP A 222 -13.34 4.46 -8.01
N THR A 223 -12.59 5.34 -8.67
CA THR A 223 -11.21 5.05 -9.08
C THR A 223 -10.30 4.80 -7.87
N LYS A 224 -10.54 5.52 -6.76
CA LYS A 224 -9.89 5.25 -5.48
C LYS A 224 -10.28 3.90 -4.88
N LEU A 225 -11.52 3.43 -5.05
CA LEU A 225 -11.96 2.08 -4.64
C LEU A 225 -11.25 1.00 -5.44
N MET A 226 -11.25 1.09 -6.77
CA MET A 226 -10.55 0.14 -7.65
C MET A 226 -9.06 0.05 -7.28
N GLY A 227 -8.38 1.20 -7.12
CA GLY A 227 -6.98 1.22 -6.69
C GLY A 227 -6.72 0.64 -5.29
N GLN A 228 -7.70 0.69 -4.37
CA GLN A 228 -7.59 0.00 -3.08
C GLN A 228 -7.79 -1.52 -3.20
N LEU A 229 -8.69 -1.98 -4.07
CA LEU A 229 -8.92 -3.41 -4.33
C LEU A 229 -7.69 -4.06 -4.98
N VAL A 230 -7.07 -3.39 -5.98
CA VAL A 230 -5.80 -3.84 -6.58
C VAL A 230 -4.70 -3.97 -5.51
N ARG A 231 -4.52 -2.95 -4.64
CA ARG A 231 -3.55 -3.01 -3.53
C ARG A 231 -3.85 -4.08 -2.47
N GLN A 232 -5.08 -4.58 -2.40
CA GLN A 232 -5.47 -5.67 -1.50
C GLN A 232 -5.31 -7.05 -2.15
N GLY A 233 -4.83 -7.13 -3.40
CA GLY A 233 -4.71 -8.38 -4.14
C GLY A 233 -6.04 -8.90 -4.69
N LEU A 234 -7.01 -8.00 -4.92
CA LEU A 234 -8.35 -8.32 -5.44
C LEU A 234 -8.59 -7.60 -6.79
N PRO A 235 -7.78 -7.88 -7.83
CA PRO A 235 -7.89 -7.19 -9.11
C PRO A 235 -9.19 -7.51 -9.86
N LEU A 236 -9.71 -8.75 -9.76
CA LEU A 236 -10.99 -9.14 -10.37
C LEU A 236 -12.15 -8.29 -9.84
N ARG A 237 -12.27 -8.13 -8.51
CA ARG A 237 -13.24 -7.22 -7.88
C ARG A 237 -13.07 -5.77 -8.37
N ALA A 238 -11.84 -5.32 -8.67
CA ALA A 238 -11.61 -3.98 -9.23
C ALA A 238 -12.13 -3.85 -10.68
N LEU A 239 -12.03 -4.92 -11.48
CA LEU A 239 -12.56 -4.97 -12.85
C LEU A 239 -14.09 -5.09 -12.91
N GLU A 240 -14.71 -5.76 -11.93
CA GLU A 240 -16.16 -5.78 -11.76
C GLU A 240 -16.69 -4.39 -11.39
N VAL A 241 -16.01 -3.69 -10.47
CA VAL A 241 -16.31 -2.28 -10.16
C VAL A 241 -16.19 -1.40 -11.40
N LEU A 242 -15.17 -1.58 -12.24
CA LEU A 242 -15.01 -0.85 -13.50
C LEU A 242 -16.20 -1.09 -14.46
N THR A 243 -16.71 -2.33 -14.54
CA THR A 243 -17.91 -2.63 -15.36
C THR A 243 -19.20 -2.09 -14.79
N PHE A 244 -19.28 -1.89 -13.48
CA PHE A 244 -20.48 -1.38 -12.81
C PHE A 244 -20.61 0.15 -12.92
N MET A 245 -19.50 0.89 -13.01
CA MET A 245 -19.50 2.36 -13.09
C MET A 245 -20.46 2.94 -14.16
N PRO A 246 -20.48 2.47 -15.42
CA PRO A 246 -21.46 2.94 -16.41
C PRO A 246 -22.92 2.66 -16.04
N SER A 247 -23.22 1.50 -15.44
CA SER A 247 -24.58 1.18 -14.98
C SER A 247 -25.03 2.01 -13.78
N ALA A 248 -24.08 2.57 -13.02
CA ALA A 248 -24.33 3.56 -11.98
C ALA A 248 -24.45 5.00 -12.52
N GLY A 249 -24.45 5.19 -13.85
CA GLY A 249 -24.53 6.51 -14.49
C GLY A 249 -23.23 7.30 -14.46
N ILE A 250 -22.09 6.65 -14.18
CA ILE A 250 -20.77 7.27 -14.14
C ILE A 250 -19.99 6.89 -15.40
N GLU A 251 -19.75 7.88 -16.27
CA GLU A 251 -18.87 7.72 -17.41
C GLU A 251 -17.43 7.43 -16.95
N LEU A 252 -16.75 6.54 -17.67
CA LEU A 252 -15.36 6.19 -17.39
C LEU A 252 -14.46 7.32 -17.87
N ASP A 253 -13.72 7.93 -16.94
CA ASP A 253 -12.68 8.90 -17.24
C ASP A 253 -11.32 8.22 -17.49
N TYR A 254 -10.35 9.01 -17.95
CA TYR A 254 -8.96 8.57 -18.17
C TYR A 254 -8.34 7.84 -16.96
N VAL A 255 -8.68 8.29 -15.74
CA VAL A 255 -8.16 7.71 -14.49
C VAL A 255 -8.78 6.34 -14.24
N ALA A 256 -10.07 6.17 -14.54
CA ALA A 256 -10.76 4.89 -14.45
C ALA A 256 -10.19 3.86 -15.43
N TYR A 257 -9.94 4.25 -16.68
CA TYR A 257 -9.26 3.36 -17.65
C TYR A 257 -7.85 2.99 -17.19
N THR A 258 -7.03 3.96 -16.76
CA THR A 258 -5.65 3.69 -16.32
C THR A 258 -5.58 2.76 -15.11
N VAL A 259 -6.43 2.97 -14.09
CA VAL A 259 -6.55 2.06 -12.94
C VAL A 259 -7.10 0.69 -13.37
N GLY A 260 -7.98 0.66 -14.39
CA GLY A 260 -8.44 -0.56 -15.03
C GLY A 260 -7.32 -1.37 -15.70
N ILE A 261 -6.40 -0.71 -16.41
CA ILE A 261 -5.20 -1.35 -17.01
C ILE A 261 -4.33 -1.96 -15.91
N THR A 262 -4.06 -1.22 -14.82
CA THR A 262 -3.33 -1.76 -13.66
C THR A 262 -4.03 -2.97 -13.03
N ALA A 263 -5.36 -2.94 -12.93
CA ALA A 263 -6.15 -4.07 -12.43
C ALA A 263 -6.08 -5.29 -13.37
N CYS A 264 -6.16 -5.08 -14.69
CA CYS A 264 -6.00 -6.13 -15.69
C CYS A 264 -4.62 -6.81 -15.59
N GLY A 265 -3.54 -6.02 -15.53
CA GLY A 265 -2.18 -6.54 -15.35
C GLY A 265 -1.98 -7.31 -14.04
N ALA A 266 -2.63 -6.89 -12.95
CA ALA A 266 -2.62 -7.62 -11.68
C ALA A 266 -3.49 -8.89 -11.69
N ALA A 267 -4.49 -8.99 -12.58
CA ALA A 267 -5.30 -10.19 -12.81
C ALA A 267 -4.68 -11.16 -13.83
N GLY A 268 -3.73 -10.71 -14.64
CA GLY A 268 -3.21 -11.46 -15.80
C GLY A 268 -4.08 -11.35 -17.06
N ASP A 269 -5.10 -10.48 -17.07
CA ASP A 269 -6.03 -10.26 -18.18
C ASP A 269 -5.44 -9.26 -19.19
N VAL A 270 -4.40 -9.67 -19.92
CA VAL A 270 -3.64 -8.77 -20.81
C VAL A 270 -4.47 -8.27 -21.99
N ASP A 271 -5.32 -9.11 -22.58
CA ASP A 271 -6.16 -8.71 -23.71
C ASP A 271 -7.07 -7.54 -23.32
N ARG A 272 -7.68 -7.61 -22.14
CA ARG A 272 -8.48 -6.50 -21.60
C ARG A 272 -7.64 -5.27 -21.25
N ALA A 273 -6.40 -5.44 -20.78
CA ALA A 273 -5.48 -4.31 -20.56
C ALA A 273 -5.22 -3.54 -21.87
N LEU A 274 -4.96 -4.27 -22.96
CA LEU A 274 -4.75 -3.71 -24.30
C LEU A 274 -6.03 -3.07 -24.86
N GLU A 275 -7.20 -3.70 -24.68
CA GLU A 275 -8.49 -3.09 -25.06
C GLU A 275 -8.75 -1.76 -24.33
N LEU A 276 -8.45 -1.67 -23.04
CA LEU A 276 -8.65 -0.44 -22.27
C LEU A 276 -7.70 0.67 -22.74
N LEU A 277 -6.44 0.34 -23.05
CA LEU A 277 -5.50 1.30 -23.65
C LEU A 277 -5.99 1.78 -25.03
N GLN A 278 -6.47 0.88 -25.88
CA GLN A 278 -7.01 1.27 -27.19
C GLN A 278 -8.29 2.12 -27.05
N LYS A 279 -9.15 1.87 -26.05
CA LYS A 279 -10.31 2.73 -25.76
C LYS A 279 -9.90 4.17 -25.40
N ILE A 280 -8.83 4.36 -24.62
CA ILE A 280 -8.27 5.71 -24.37
C ILE A 280 -7.84 6.38 -25.69
N ARG A 281 -7.13 5.65 -26.56
CA ARG A 281 -6.66 6.17 -27.87
C ARG A 281 -7.83 6.53 -28.79
N ASP A 282 -8.84 5.68 -28.86
CA ASP A 282 -10.05 5.90 -29.65
C ASP A 282 -10.85 7.12 -29.17
N GLN A 283 -10.96 7.31 -27.84
CA GLN A 283 -11.59 8.50 -27.24
C GLN A 283 -10.80 9.77 -27.56
N ALA A 284 -9.48 9.74 -27.37
CA ALA A 284 -8.61 10.87 -27.69
C ALA A 284 -8.67 11.25 -29.19
N ALA A 285 -8.69 10.26 -30.09
CA ALA A 285 -8.80 10.47 -31.54
C ALA A 285 -10.14 11.11 -31.96
N ARG A 286 -11.21 10.95 -31.15
CA ARG A 286 -12.52 11.61 -31.35
C ARG A 286 -12.59 13.00 -30.71
N GLY A 287 -11.59 13.40 -29.94
CA GLY A 287 -11.64 14.59 -29.08
C GLY A 287 -12.47 14.39 -27.79
N GLU A 288 -12.81 13.14 -27.46
CA GLU A 288 -13.66 12.73 -26.33
C GLU A 288 -12.81 12.30 -25.12
N GLY A 289 -11.67 12.96 -24.87
CA GLY A 289 -10.78 12.63 -23.76
C GLY A 289 -9.34 13.11 -23.95
N SER A 290 -8.45 12.61 -23.08
CA SER A 290 -7.00 12.83 -23.17
C SER A 290 -6.31 11.65 -23.88
N PRO A 291 -5.24 11.87 -24.66
CA PRO A 291 -4.40 10.79 -25.18
C PRO A 291 -3.74 10.01 -24.03
N PRO A 292 -3.34 8.75 -24.25
CA PRO A 292 -2.60 7.97 -23.26
C PRO A 292 -1.29 8.67 -22.90
N ASP A 293 -0.97 8.75 -21.62
CA ASP A 293 0.34 9.20 -21.15
C ASP A 293 1.31 8.02 -20.95
N ILE A 294 2.54 8.36 -20.53
CA ILE A 294 3.60 7.40 -20.24
C ILE A 294 3.25 6.39 -19.14
N ILE A 295 2.33 6.73 -18.22
CA ILE A 295 1.87 5.87 -17.13
C ILE A 295 0.87 4.83 -17.67
N ALA A 296 -0.08 5.23 -18.51
CA ALA A 296 -1.00 4.29 -19.15
C ALA A 296 -0.25 3.24 -19.98
N TYR A 297 0.73 3.68 -20.78
CA TYR A 297 1.62 2.77 -21.50
C TYR A 297 2.46 1.89 -20.57
N ALA A 298 3.10 2.45 -19.53
CA ALA A 298 3.90 1.68 -18.59
C ALA A 298 3.09 0.58 -17.88
N MET A 299 1.82 0.84 -17.54
CA MET A 299 0.93 -0.17 -16.95
C MET A 299 0.52 -1.26 -17.95
N ALA A 300 0.33 -0.93 -19.23
CA ALA A 300 0.06 -1.93 -20.26
C ALA A 300 1.30 -2.79 -20.58
N VAL A 301 2.49 -2.18 -20.62
CA VAL A 301 3.77 -2.89 -20.79
C VAL A 301 4.05 -3.81 -19.59
N ASP A 302 3.79 -3.36 -18.34
CA ASP A 302 3.88 -4.16 -17.12
C ASP A 302 2.90 -5.36 -17.12
N ALA A 303 1.68 -5.16 -17.61
CA ALA A 303 0.72 -6.25 -17.79
C ALA A 303 1.22 -7.32 -18.79
N CYS A 304 1.72 -6.89 -19.96
CA CYS A 304 2.26 -7.79 -20.98
C CYS A 304 3.50 -8.54 -20.47
N ALA A 305 4.43 -7.83 -19.83
CA ALA A 305 5.64 -8.37 -19.23
C ALA A 305 5.34 -9.49 -18.23
N LYS A 306 4.44 -9.25 -17.27
CA LYS A 306 4.05 -10.24 -16.23
C LYS A 306 3.39 -11.49 -16.78
N ALA A 307 2.79 -11.42 -17.96
CA ALA A 307 2.20 -12.56 -18.66
C ALA A 307 3.18 -13.26 -19.64
N GLY A 308 4.43 -12.78 -19.75
CA GLY A 308 5.40 -13.29 -20.73
C GLY A 308 5.11 -12.88 -22.19
N ARG A 309 4.19 -11.93 -22.41
CA ARG A 309 3.82 -11.39 -23.73
C ARG A 309 4.80 -10.30 -24.18
N LEU A 310 6.06 -10.70 -24.35
CA LEU A 310 7.18 -9.78 -24.58
C LEU A 310 7.13 -9.06 -25.95
N GLU A 311 6.58 -9.71 -26.97
CA GLU A 311 6.41 -9.08 -28.29
C GLU A 311 5.33 -7.98 -28.25
N ASP A 312 4.19 -8.21 -27.58
CA ASP A 312 3.19 -7.17 -27.34
C ASP A 312 3.78 -6.01 -26.52
N ALA A 313 4.63 -6.31 -25.52
CA ALA A 313 5.33 -5.30 -24.74
C ALA A 313 6.28 -4.43 -25.60
N ARG A 314 6.99 -5.04 -26.58
CA ARG A 314 7.81 -4.31 -27.57
C ARG A 314 6.97 -3.49 -28.55
N GLU A 315 5.83 -4.03 -28.98
CA GLU A 315 4.92 -3.30 -29.87
C GLU A 315 4.34 -2.07 -29.17
N LEU A 316 3.91 -2.19 -27.91
CA LEU A 316 3.45 -1.07 -27.09
C LEU A 316 4.49 0.04 -26.94
N VAL A 317 5.78 -0.30 -26.81
CA VAL A 317 6.88 0.68 -26.76
C VAL A 317 7.08 1.38 -28.10
N THR A 318 6.84 0.67 -29.20
CA THR A 318 6.86 1.24 -30.56
C THR A 318 5.67 2.16 -30.79
N GLN A 319 4.48 1.79 -30.30
CA GLN A 319 3.26 2.61 -30.35
C GLN A 319 3.39 3.87 -29.47
N LEU A 320 3.98 3.75 -28.27
CA LEU A 320 4.32 4.87 -27.38
C LEU A 320 5.15 5.94 -28.10
N ARG A 321 6.18 5.53 -28.86
CA ARG A 321 6.98 6.46 -29.68
C ARG A 321 6.21 7.04 -30.87
N ALA A 322 5.35 6.24 -31.50
CA ALA A 322 4.49 6.71 -32.59
C ALA A 322 3.48 7.78 -32.12
N ASP A 323 3.00 7.67 -30.87
CA ASP A 323 2.14 8.65 -30.20
C ASP A 323 2.94 9.87 -29.66
N GLY A 324 4.25 9.95 -29.95
CA GLY A 324 5.11 11.11 -29.65
C GLY A 324 5.69 11.16 -28.23
N LEU A 325 5.63 10.05 -27.50
CA LEU A 325 6.20 9.92 -26.15
C LEU A 325 7.59 9.25 -26.21
N GLU A 326 8.40 9.43 -25.17
CA GLU A 326 9.68 8.73 -25.02
C GLU A 326 9.64 7.72 -23.86
N PRO A 327 10.16 6.48 -24.03
CA PRO A 327 10.19 5.48 -22.97
C PRO A 327 11.02 5.96 -21.77
N ASN A 328 10.36 6.14 -20.63
CA ASN A 328 11.04 6.55 -19.41
C ASN A 328 11.77 5.37 -18.71
N HIS A 329 12.50 5.68 -17.64
CA HIS A 329 13.23 4.67 -16.85
C HIS A 329 12.34 3.53 -16.31
N VAL A 330 11.05 3.78 -16.05
CA VAL A 330 10.11 2.76 -15.55
C VAL A 330 9.79 1.76 -16.66
N VAL A 331 9.46 2.23 -17.87
CA VAL A 331 9.20 1.38 -19.04
C VAL A 331 10.43 0.52 -19.35
N GLN A 332 11.62 1.11 -19.37
CA GLN A 332 12.86 0.38 -19.61
C GLN A 332 13.15 -0.66 -18.51
N GLN A 333 12.96 -0.31 -17.24
CA GLN A 333 13.12 -1.26 -16.12
C GLN A 333 12.18 -2.48 -16.26
N ILE A 334 10.91 -2.26 -16.62
CA ILE A 334 9.93 -3.34 -16.80
C ILE A 334 10.41 -4.31 -17.89
N LEU A 335 10.80 -3.78 -19.06
CA LEU A 335 11.30 -4.59 -20.18
C LEU A 335 12.56 -5.38 -19.80
N ILE A 336 13.56 -4.72 -19.21
CA ILE A 336 14.83 -5.36 -18.80
C ILE A 336 14.58 -6.50 -17.81
N THR A 337 13.66 -6.29 -16.85
CA THR A 337 13.27 -7.33 -15.88
C THR A 337 12.62 -8.51 -16.59
N ALA A 338 11.65 -8.24 -17.47
CA ALA A 338 10.88 -9.26 -18.17
C ALA A 338 11.72 -10.09 -19.15
N PHE A 339 12.63 -9.45 -19.89
CA PHE A 339 13.60 -10.14 -20.75
C PHE A 339 14.60 -10.96 -19.93
N GLY A 340 15.03 -10.45 -18.77
CA GLY A 340 15.87 -11.21 -17.82
C GLY A 340 15.18 -12.46 -17.27
N GLU A 341 13.90 -12.36 -16.90
CA GLU A 341 13.10 -13.50 -16.43
C GLU A 341 12.84 -14.55 -17.55
N ALA A 342 12.77 -14.10 -18.80
CA ALA A 342 12.68 -14.97 -19.98
C ALA A 342 14.03 -15.54 -20.46
N GLY A 343 15.16 -15.06 -19.91
CA GLY A 343 16.51 -15.47 -20.31
C GLY A 343 17.07 -14.78 -21.55
N ASP A 344 16.37 -13.78 -22.11
CA ASP A 344 16.86 -13.00 -23.26
C ASP A 344 17.71 -11.81 -22.80
N LEU A 345 18.95 -12.10 -22.42
CA LEU A 345 19.91 -11.07 -22.04
C LEU A 345 20.27 -10.13 -23.20
N THR A 346 20.02 -10.52 -24.46
CA THR A 346 20.30 -9.68 -25.64
C THR A 346 19.27 -8.56 -25.72
N ALA A 347 17.98 -8.88 -25.68
CA ALA A 347 16.90 -7.89 -25.62
C ALA A 347 17.00 -6.99 -24.37
N ALA A 348 17.36 -7.56 -23.21
CA ALA A 348 17.63 -6.76 -22.01
C ALA A 348 18.81 -5.77 -22.20
N SER A 349 19.85 -6.18 -22.93
CA SER A 349 21.00 -5.31 -23.25
C SER A 349 20.60 -4.19 -24.23
N GLU A 350 19.74 -4.47 -25.21
CA GLU A 350 19.22 -3.48 -26.16
C GLU A 350 18.40 -2.39 -25.45
N CYS A 351 17.48 -2.77 -24.55
CA CYS A 351 16.70 -1.83 -23.74
C CYS A 351 17.59 -0.97 -22.84
N LEU A 352 18.60 -1.56 -22.21
CA LEU A 352 19.54 -0.80 -21.38
C LEU A 352 20.37 0.19 -22.22
N ALA A 353 20.92 -0.25 -23.35
CA ALA A 353 21.68 0.62 -24.24
C ALA A 353 20.83 1.76 -24.82
N GLU A 354 19.53 1.55 -25.01
CA GLU A 354 18.59 2.60 -25.38
C GLU A 354 18.37 3.61 -24.25
N TYR A 355 18.17 3.13 -23.02
CA TYR A 355 18.09 3.98 -21.83
C TYR A 355 19.34 4.85 -21.62
N THR A 356 20.54 4.29 -21.84
CA THR A 356 21.79 5.06 -21.79
C THR A 356 21.87 6.10 -22.91
N ARG A 357 21.42 5.75 -24.14
CA ARG A 357 21.46 6.64 -25.31
C ARG A 357 20.46 7.80 -25.26
N SER A 358 19.34 7.68 -24.56
CA SER A 358 18.33 8.75 -24.49
C SER A 358 18.72 9.95 -23.62
N GLY A 359 19.92 9.95 -23.01
CA GLY A 359 20.48 11.11 -22.31
C GLY A 359 19.83 11.42 -20.95
N ALA A 360 18.90 10.58 -20.49
CA ALA A 360 18.19 10.73 -19.21
C ALA A 360 19.10 10.64 -17.96
N SER A 361 20.40 10.41 -18.13
CA SER A 361 21.44 10.44 -17.10
C SER A 361 22.26 11.76 -17.05
N VAL A 362 22.14 12.65 -18.05
CA VAL A 362 23.16 13.69 -18.31
C VAL A 362 22.76 15.11 -17.84
N GLY A 363 21.53 15.34 -17.38
CA GLY A 363 21.14 16.66 -16.86
C GLY A 363 19.83 16.71 -16.09
N GLY A 364 19.91 17.01 -14.79
CA GLY A 364 18.77 17.16 -13.88
C GLY A 364 18.86 16.23 -12.68
N GLY A 365 18.66 16.78 -11.47
CA GLY A 365 18.80 16.06 -10.20
C GLY A 365 17.94 14.80 -10.13
N CYS A 366 18.59 13.64 -10.25
CA CYS A 366 17.98 12.34 -10.02
C CYS A 366 18.45 11.79 -8.67
N ASP A 367 17.94 12.38 -7.60
CA ASP A 367 18.17 11.85 -6.26
C ASP A 367 17.40 10.54 -6.10
N THR A 368 18.11 9.49 -5.69
CA THR A 368 17.61 8.15 -5.32
C THR A 368 16.98 7.22 -6.38
N VAL A 369 16.62 7.64 -7.61
CA VAL A 369 15.84 6.77 -8.56
C VAL A 369 16.57 6.29 -9.83
N SER A 370 17.68 6.89 -10.26
CA SER A 370 18.31 6.57 -11.56
C SER A 370 19.00 5.19 -11.69
N ASN A 371 19.11 4.43 -10.61
CA ASN A 371 19.72 3.09 -10.63
C ASN A 371 18.77 1.96 -11.09
N SER A 372 17.47 2.22 -11.21
CA SER A 372 16.46 1.17 -11.41
C SER A 372 16.69 0.27 -12.65
N PRO A 373 16.98 0.80 -13.86
CA PRO A 373 17.23 -0.02 -15.04
C PRO A 373 18.56 -0.80 -14.98
N TYR A 374 19.64 -0.19 -14.47
CA TYR A 374 20.93 -0.87 -14.30
C TYR A 374 20.84 -2.01 -13.29
N VAL A 375 20.17 -1.80 -12.17
CA VAL A 375 19.97 -2.82 -11.13
C VAL A 375 19.09 -3.97 -11.65
N ALA A 376 18.05 -3.66 -12.44
CA ALA A 376 17.27 -4.68 -13.14
C ALA A 376 18.14 -5.47 -14.13
N PHE A 377 19.03 -4.82 -14.88
CA PHE A 377 19.94 -5.49 -15.80
C PHE A 377 20.95 -6.37 -15.06
N PHE A 378 21.50 -5.92 -13.94
CA PHE A 378 22.42 -6.74 -13.14
C PHE A 378 21.73 -8.00 -12.61
N ALA A 379 20.47 -7.89 -12.16
CA ALA A 379 19.67 -9.03 -11.77
C ALA A 379 19.37 -9.97 -12.96
N ALA A 380 19.05 -9.42 -14.13
CA ALA A 380 18.86 -10.17 -15.37
C ALA A 380 20.12 -10.94 -15.79
N ALA A 381 21.27 -10.28 -15.83
CA ALA A 381 22.57 -10.85 -16.19
C ALA A 381 22.96 -12.01 -15.26
N CYS A 382 22.83 -11.85 -13.94
CA CYS A 382 23.07 -12.92 -12.98
C CYS A 382 22.06 -14.08 -13.12
N SER A 383 20.78 -13.79 -13.39
CA SER A 383 19.75 -14.82 -13.62
C SER A 383 20.02 -15.62 -14.89
N CYS A 384 20.59 -14.98 -15.92
CA CYS A 384 21.04 -15.60 -17.16
C CYS A 384 22.41 -16.32 -17.04
N ASN A 385 22.99 -16.39 -15.83
CA ASN A 385 24.33 -16.95 -15.58
C ASN A 385 25.44 -16.27 -16.40
N ALA A 386 25.36 -14.94 -16.57
CA ALA A 386 26.36 -14.10 -17.24
C ALA A 386 26.79 -12.90 -16.37
N PRO A 387 27.30 -13.12 -15.14
CA PRO A 387 27.67 -12.05 -14.21
C PRO A 387 28.77 -11.12 -14.75
N GLU A 388 29.61 -11.57 -15.69
CA GLU A 388 30.59 -10.75 -16.40
C GLU A 388 29.97 -9.57 -17.16
N ARG A 389 28.71 -9.70 -17.64
CA ARG A 389 27.99 -8.61 -18.31
C ARG A 389 27.66 -7.43 -17.38
N VAL A 390 27.69 -7.65 -16.05
CA VAL A 390 27.60 -6.58 -15.05
C VAL A 390 28.84 -5.67 -15.11
N VAL A 391 30.02 -6.28 -15.25
CA VAL A 391 31.30 -5.58 -15.33
C VAL A 391 31.41 -4.82 -16.65
N ASP A 392 30.99 -5.43 -17.76
CA ASP A 392 30.90 -4.74 -19.06
C ASP A 392 30.07 -3.45 -18.97
N VAL A 393 28.86 -3.53 -18.41
CA VAL A 393 27.97 -2.36 -18.30
C VAL A 393 28.54 -1.27 -17.39
N LEU A 394 29.19 -1.64 -16.27
CA LEU A 394 29.84 -0.66 -15.41
C LEU A 394 30.98 0.08 -16.12
N ARG A 395 31.75 -0.63 -16.94
CA ARG A 395 32.82 -0.08 -17.79
C ARG A 395 32.27 0.77 -18.95
N GLU A 396 31.19 0.34 -19.60
CA GLU A 396 30.52 1.14 -20.63
C GLU A 396 30.00 2.47 -20.05
N LEU A 397 29.55 2.51 -18.79
CA LEU A 397 29.02 3.70 -18.15
C LEU A 397 30.08 4.75 -17.79
N SER A 398 31.23 4.33 -17.26
CA SER A 398 32.38 5.22 -16.99
C SER A 398 33.05 5.73 -18.27
N GLU A 399 33.10 4.91 -19.33
CA GLU A 399 33.63 5.32 -20.64
C GLU A 399 32.68 6.27 -21.38
N SER A 400 31.35 6.15 -21.20
CA SER A 400 30.35 6.93 -21.95
C SER A 400 29.79 8.16 -21.24
N CYS A 401 29.77 8.20 -19.91
CA CYS A 401 29.17 9.29 -19.14
C CYS A 401 30.21 10.25 -18.55
N ALA A 402 30.02 11.56 -18.76
CA ALA A 402 30.88 12.61 -18.17
C ALA A 402 30.84 12.62 -16.63
N VAL A 403 29.78 12.06 -16.05
CA VAL A 403 29.67 11.68 -14.63
C VAL A 403 29.54 10.16 -14.61
N GLY A 404 30.64 9.45 -14.30
CA GLY A 404 30.68 7.99 -14.24
C GLY A 404 29.74 7.39 -13.18
N PRO A 405 29.69 6.05 -13.02
CA PRO A 405 28.73 5.39 -12.15
C PRO A 405 28.76 5.93 -10.71
N ARG A 406 27.59 5.96 -10.06
CA ARG A 406 27.47 6.39 -8.65
C ARG A 406 27.89 5.24 -7.73
N LEU A 407 28.38 5.56 -6.53
CA LEU A 407 28.76 4.55 -5.53
C LEU A 407 27.62 3.54 -5.25
N GLY A 408 26.37 4.03 -5.17
CA GLY A 408 25.19 3.18 -5.02
C GLY A 408 24.95 2.19 -6.17
N THR A 409 25.41 2.49 -7.39
CA THR A 409 25.36 1.58 -8.55
C THR A 409 26.33 0.41 -8.34
N TYR A 410 27.57 0.68 -7.93
CA TYR A 410 28.56 -0.36 -7.58
C TYR A 410 28.12 -1.20 -6.38
N ILE A 411 27.61 -0.58 -5.31
CA ILE A 411 27.07 -1.30 -4.14
C ILE A 411 25.94 -2.24 -4.57
N SER A 412 25.07 -1.82 -5.49
CA SER A 412 23.98 -2.65 -5.98
C SER A 412 24.47 -3.80 -6.85
N ALA A 413 25.47 -3.56 -7.73
CA ALA A 413 26.14 -4.59 -8.50
C ALA A 413 26.80 -5.65 -7.58
N LEU A 414 27.59 -5.24 -6.60
CA LEU A 414 28.25 -6.14 -5.64
C LEU A 414 27.25 -7.01 -4.86
N ASN A 415 26.16 -6.40 -4.37
CA ASN A 415 25.09 -7.13 -3.66
C ASN A 415 24.39 -8.20 -4.52
N ILE A 416 24.34 -8.00 -5.84
CA ILE A 416 23.75 -8.95 -6.79
C ILE A 416 24.78 -10.02 -7.19
N VAL A 417 26.05 -9.65 -7.39
CA VAL A 417 27.10 -10.55 -7.89
C VAL A 417 27.72 -11.44 -6.80
N ASP A 418 27.68 -11.07 -5.50
CA ASP A 418 28.22 -11.87 -4.36
C ASP A 418 27.66 -13.31 -4.29
N GLY A 419 26.44 -13.51 -4.80
CA GLY A 419 25.82 -14.83 -4.88
C GLY A 419 26.23 -15.69 -6.08
N HIS A 420 26.90 -15.12 -7.09
CA HIS A 420 27.02 -15.68 -8.44
C HIS A 420 28.47 -15.90 -8.89
N SER A 421 29.36 -14.90 -8.75
CA SER A 421 30.76 -15.03 -9.17
C SER A 421 31.70 -14.18 -8.33
N ALA A 422 32.62 -14.85 -7.62
CA ALA A 422 33.68 -14.18 -6.86
C ALA A 422 34.66 -13.41 -7.77
N GLU A 423 34.87 -13.89 -9.00
CA GLU A 423 35.73 -13.22 -9.99
C GLU A 423 35.10 -11.91 -10.48
N ALA A 424 33.80 -11.93 -10.80
CA ALA A 424 33.09 -10.71 -11.17
C ALA A 424 32.96 -9.73 -9.97
N CYS A 425 32.78 -10.23 -8.73
CA CYS A 425 32.87 -9.37 -7.54
C CYS A 425 34.23 -8.68 -7.40
N GLN A 426 35.33 -9.39 -7.62
CA GLN A 426 36.66 -8.80 -7.58
C GLN A 426 36.80 -7.74 -8.68
N GLN A 427 36.39 -8.03 -9.91
CA GLN A 427 36.41 -7.08 -11.03
C GLN A 427 35.57 -5.82 -10.74
N VAL A 428 34.40 -5.93 -10.12
CA VAL A 428 33.59 -4.76 -9.71
C VAL A 428 34.27 -3.94 -8.60
N LEU A 429 34.95 -4.59 -7.65
CA LEU A 429 35.72 -3.90 -6.60
C LEU A 429 36.94 -3.16 -7.18
N ASP A 430 37.70 -3.84 -8.03
CA ASP A 430 38.87 -3.25 -8.70
C ASP A 430 38.44 -2.03 -9.53
N TYR A 431 37.34 -2.15 -10.29
CA TYR A 431 36.79 -1.05 -11.09
C TYR A 431 36.29 0.13 -10.25
N LEU A 432 35.64 -0.13 -9.11
CA LEU A 432 35.22 0.91 -8.16
C LEU A 432 36.42 1.67 -7.60
N VAL A 433 37.52 0.99 -7.29
CA VAL A 433 38.76 1.62 -6.81
C VAL A 433 39.40 2.49 -7.88
N ASP A 434 39.50 1.99 -9.12
CA ASP A 434 40.07 2.74 -10.24
C ASP A 434 39.25 4.00 -10.58
N ASP A 435 37.91 3.90 -10.67
CA ASP A 435 36.99 5.02 -10.90
C ASP A 435 37.03 6.05 -9.75
N ALA A 436 37.16 5.61 -8.50
CA ALA A 436 37.34 6.50 -7.35
C ALA A 436 38.68 7.26 -7.40
N ILE A 437 39.78 6.57 -7.74
CA ILE A 437 41.09 7.19 -7.93
C ILE A 437 41.04 8.20 -9.09
N GLU A 438 40.41 7.86 -10.21
CA GLU A 438 40.32 8.76 -11.35
C GLU A 438 39.51 10.04 -11.04
N LYS A 439 38.37 9.92 -10.34
CA LYS A 439 37.57 11.07 -9.88
C LYS A 439 38.37 11.98 -8.95
N LEU A 440 39.12 11.42 -8.00
CA LEU A 440 40.02 12.17 -7.11
C LEU A 440 41.13 12.89 -7.91
N VAL A 441 41.77 12.21 -8.87
CA VAL A 441 42.84 12.78 -9.72
C VAL A 441 42.32 13.90 -10.62
N ARG A 442 41.09 13.80 -11.12
CA ARG A 442 40.45 14.83 -11.96
C ARG A 442 40.04 16.10 -11.18
N GLY A 443 40.25 16.14 -9.85
CA GLY A 443 39.71 17.21 -9.00
C GLY A 443 38.19 17.20 -8.91
N GLN A 444 37.55 16.12 -9.38
CA GLN A 444 36.14 15.83 -9.17
C GLN A 444 35.99 15.14 -7.80
N THR A 445 36.47 15.81 -6.74
CA THR A 445 35.83 15.62 -5.44
C THR A 445 34.38 15.99 -5.66
N ALA A 446 33.48 15.00 -5.57
CA ALA A 446 32.07 15.30 -5.57
C ALA A 446 31.82 16.33 -4.46
N ASP A 447 31.04 17.36 -4.77
CA ASP A 447 30.22 18.03 -3.76
C ASP A 447 29.27 16.95 -3.20
N TYR A 448 29.80 16.12 -2.30
CA TYR A 448 29.01 15.59 -1.22
C TYR A 448 28.72 16.80 -0.34
N ASP A 449 27.65 17.53 -0.69
CA ASP A 449 26.86 18.26 0.28
C ASP A 449 26.34 17.21 1.29
N PHE A 450 27.23 16.80 2.20
CA PHE A 450 26.80 16.44 3.54
C PHE A 450 26.24 17.73 4.12
N ASP A 451 24.92 17.82 4.21
CA ASP A 451 24.30 18.70 5.19
C ASP A 451 24.99 18.39 6.54
N GLU A 452 25.75 19.34 7.11
CA GLU A 452 26.66 19.15 8.26
C GLU A 452 25.91 18.85 9.61
N ASP A 453 24.66 18.38 9.54
CA ASP A 453 23.72 18.31 10.67
C ASP A 453 23.38 16.88 11.17
N GLU A 454 23.76 15.78 10.49
CA GLU A 454 23.50 14.41 10.98
C GLU A 454 24.73 13.46 10.99
N ASP A 455 25.25 13.27 12.22
CA ASP A 455 26.00 12.12 12.76
C ASP A 455 27.43 11.79 12.22
N GLU A 456 28.46 12.31 12.91
CA GLU A 456 29.91 11.98 12.75
C GLU A 456 30.32 10.52 13.15
N ASP A 457 29.37 9.62 13.41
CA ASP A 457 29.61 8.32 14.09
C ASP A 457 29.52 7.08 13.15
N GLU A 458 30.30 7.00 12.04
CA GLU A 458 30.59 5.72 11.35
C GLU A 458 31.81 5.76 10.36
N GLU A 459 33.05 5.83 10.90
CA GLU A 459 34.28 5.26 10.29
C GLU A 459 34.66 3.91 10.95
#